data_AF-A0A952KKN2-F1
#
_entry.id   AF-A0A952KKN2-F1
#
_cell.length_a   1.000
_cell.length_b   1.000
_cell.length_c   1.000
_cell.angle_alpha   90.00
_cell.angle_beta   90.00
_cell.angle_gamma   90.00
#
_symmetry.space_group_name_H-M   'P 1'
#
loop_
_entity.id
_entity.type
_entity.pdbx_description
1 polymer ?
#
loop_
_entity_poly.entity_id
_entity_poly.type
_entity_poly.pdbx_seq_one_letter_code
_entity_poly.pdbx_strand_id
1 'polypeptide(L)'
;SSTRAGETILDPFFGSGTTGAVAKRLGRKFIGVEREETYARVATQRIAAIESPADPTVLDTLSKRQAPRVPFGWVVERGMLQPGDRLFDTQRRYVAKVRADGTLIASNSEGDHAGSIHRVGAALQGAPSCNGWTFWHFEAQRDRLAPIDLLRQKIRAEMAVH
;
A
#
# COMPACT_ATOMS: atom_id res chain seq x y z
N SER A 1 1.49 9.76 4.98
CA SER A 1 1.20 10.81 5.97
C SER A 1 0.84 10.12 7.26
N SER A 2 1.44 10.50 8.38
CA SER A 2 1.16 9.92 9.71
C SER A 2 0.05 10.65 10.46
N THR A 3 -0.52 11.71 9.85
CA THR A 3 -1.60 12.54 10.40
C THR A 3 -2.75 12.73 9.41
N ARG A 4 -3.96 12.92 9.95
CA ARG A 4 -5.21 13.23 9.22
C ARG A 4 -5.39 14.73 9.01
N ALA A 5 -6.34 15.12 8.17
CA ALA A 5 -6.75 16.53 8.06
C ALA A 5 -7.24 17.05 9.43
N GLY A 6 -7.00 18.33 9.74
CA GLY A 6 -7.40 18.94 11.01
C GLY A 6 -6.53 18.64 12.24
N GLU A 7 -5.69 17.60 12.21
CA GLU A 7 -4.74 17.29 13.28
C GLU A 7 -3.61 18.34 13.36
N THR A 8 -3.03 18.50 14.55
CA THR A 8 -1.94 19.45 14.83
C THR A 8 -0.58 18.77 14.76
N ILE A 9 0.33 19.35 13.98
CA ILE A 9 1.74 18.91 13.89
C ILE A 9 2.62 19.87 14.72
N LEU A 10 3.45 19.33 15.61
CA LEU A 10 4.50 20.08 16.29
C LEU A 10 5.84 19.87 15.57
N ASP A 11 6.51 20.96 15.24
CA ASP A 11 7.87 20.96 14.70
C ASP A 11 8.78 21.83 15.59
N PRO A 12 9.65 21.22 16.41
CA PRO A 12 10.52 21.95 17.32
C PRO A 12 11.74 22.59 16.64
N PHE A 13 11.97 22.33 15.34
CA PHE A 13 13.09 22.86 14.56
C PHE A 13 12.60 23.38 13.21
N PHE A 14 11.78 24.43 13.27
CA PHE A 14 10.92 24.82 12.15
C PHE A 14 11.67 25.36 10.93
N GLY A 15 12.87 25.92 11.12
CA GLY A 15 13.70 26.49 10.06
C GLY A 15 12.90 27.47 9.21
N SER A 16 12.94 27.30 7.89
CA SER A 16 12.20 28.12 6.92
C SER A 16 10.72 27.74 6.76
N GLY A 17 10.16 26.94 7.67
CA GLY A 17 8.73 26.67 7.76
C GLY A 17 8.17 25.66 6.75
N THR A 18 8.99 24.73 6.24
CA THR A 18 8.53 23.70 5.29
C THR A 18 7.40 22.85 5.87
N THR A 19 7.50 22.47 7.16
CA THR A 19 6.46 21.70 7.85
C THR A 19 5.13 22.47 7.92
N GLY A 20 5.16 23.75 8.27
CA GLY A 20 3.97 24.59 8.32
C GLY A 20 3.36 24.86 6.95
N ALA A 21 4.20 25.05 5.93
CA ALA A 21 3.75 25.21 4.55
C ALA A 21 2.98 23.98 4.05
N VAL A 22 3.53 22.78 4.28
CA VAL A 22 2.87 21.52 3.93
C VAL A 22 1.62 21.28 4.78
N ALA A 23 1.67 21.59 6.08
CA ALA A 23 0.51 21.45 6.97
C ALA A 23 -0.66 22.34 6.50
N LYS A 24 -0.43 23.62 6.24
CA LYS A 24 -1.46 24.56 5.77
C LYS A 24 -2.06 24.12 4.43
N ARG A 25 -1.22 23.75 3.46
CA ARG A 25 -1.66 23.25 2.15
C ARG A 25 -2.50 21.97 2.26
N LEU A 26 -2.26 21.17 3.29
CA LEU A 26 -2.96 19.91 3.52
C LEU A 26 -4.09 20.01 4.57
N GLY A 27 -4.54 21.23 4.90
CA GLY A 27 -5.66 21.45 5.81
C GLY A 27 -5.39 20.99 7.25
N ARG A 28 -4.12 21.04 7.69
CA ARG A 28 -3.67 20.63 9.01
C ARG A 28 -3.23 21.84 9.83
N LYS A 29 -3.37 21.74 11.15
CA LYS A 29 -2.84 22.73 12.09
C LYS A 29 -1.35 22.45 12.31
N PHE A 30 -0.58 23.46 12.69
CA PHE A 30 0.82 23.28 13.03
C PHE A 30 1.26 24.25 14.14
N ILE A 31 2.29 23.85 14.87
CA ILE A 31 3.04 24.69 15.81
C ILE A 31 4.52 24.53 15.40
N GLY A 32 5.15 25.63 15.01
CA GLY A 32 6.57 25.67 14.66
C GLY A 32 7.36 26.44 15.71
N VAL A 33 8.46 25.87 16.19
CA VAL A 33 9.41 26.55 17.08
C VAL A 33 10.72 26.76 16.32
N GLU A 34 11.18 28.01 16.29
CA GLU A 34 12.45 28.39 15.68
C GLU A 34 13.16 29.40 16.58
N ARG A 35 14.47 29.24 16.75
CA ARG A 35 15.31 30.12 17.58
C ARG A 35 15.83 31.32 16.80
N GLU A 36 16.12 31.14 15.52
CA GLU A 36 16.69 32.15 14.63
C GLU A 36 15.59 33.05 14.06
N GLU A 37 15.56 34.32 14.47
CA GLU A 37 14.51 35.28 14.06
C GLU A 37 14.41 35.44 12.53
N THR A 38 15.55 35.42 11.83
CA THR A 38 15.60 35.48 10.37
C THR A 38 14.82 34.34 9.72
N TYR A 39 14.98 33.11 10.22
CA TYR A 39 14.25 31.95 9.71
C TYR A 39 12.78 32.00 10.09
N ALA A 40 12.44 32.44 11.31
CA ALA A 40 11.05 32.62 11.73
C ALA A 40 10.30 33.62 10.83
N ARG A 41 10.95 34.72 10.45
CA ARG A 41 10.36 35.72 9.54
C ARG A 41 10.12 35.16 8.14
N VAL A 42 11.11 34.45 7.58
CA VAL A 42 10.99 33.79 6.27
C VAL A 42 9.86 32.75 6.28
N ALA A 43 9.79 31.93 7.34
CA ALA A 43 8.74 30.94 7.52
C ALA A 43 7.35 31.59 7.55
N THR A 44 7.19 32.68 8.30
CA THR A 44 5.92 33.40 8.43
C THR A 44 5.44 33.95 7.08
N GLN A 45 6.33 34.62 6.33
CA GLN A 45 6.02 35.14 4.98
C GLN A 45 5.62 34.02 4.02
N ARG A 46 6.41 32.94 4.00
CA ARG A 46 6.14 31.77 3.15
C ARG A 46 4.78 31.15 3.44
N ILE A 47 4.42 31.00 4.71
CA ILE A 47 3.15 30.37 5.11
C ILE A 47 1.97 31.31 4.88
N ALA A 48 2.14 32.62 5.04
CA ALA A 48 1.09 33.60 4.76
C ALA A 48 0.62 33.54 3.28
N ALA A 49 1.57 33.34 2.36
CA ALA A 49 1.30 33.25 0.92
C ALA A 49 0.60 31.96 0.46
N ILE A 50 0.41 30.97 1.34
CA ILE A 50 -0.22 29.69 0.99
C ILE A 50 -1.71 29.78 1.23
N GLU A 51 -2.50 29.49 0.19
CA GLU A 51 -3.94 29.32 0.32
C GLU A 51 -4.26 27.98 1.00
N SER A 52 -5.17 28.04 1.97
CA SER A 52 -5.71 26.83 2.58
C SER A 52 -6.75 26.20 1.65
N PRO A 53 -6.82 24.86 1.58
CA PRO A 53 -7.86 24.18 0.81
C PRO A 53 -9.25 24.53 1.36
N ALA A 54 -10.20 24.79 0.45
CA ALA A 54 -11.58 25.18 0.80
C ALA A 54 -12.35 24.07 1.53
N ASP A 55 -12.00 22.80 1.26
CA ASP A 55 -12.54 21.65 1.94
C ASP A 55 -11.40 20.69 2.37
N PRO A 56 -11.06 20.64 3.68
CA PRO A 56 -10.04 19.75 4.21
C PRO A 56 -10.36 18.26 4.02
N THR A 57 -11.64 17.89 3.83
CA THR A 57 -12.07 16.49 3.66
C THR A 57 -11.66 15.91 2.31
N VAL A 58 -11.47 16.75 1.28
CA VAL A 58 -10.94 16.35 -0.04
C VAL A 58 -9.52 15.80 0.06
N LEU A 59 -8.78 16.23 1.07
CA LEU A 59 -7.41 15.79 1.33
C LEU A 59 -7.33 14.54 2.20
N ASP A 60 -8.44 14.18 2.83
CA ASP A 60 -8.59 12.97 3.63
C ASP A 60 -8.90 11.79 2.71
N THR A 61 -7.99 11.52 1.78
CA THR A 61 -7.93 10.19 1.18
C THR A 61 -7.40 9.27 2.26
N LEU A 62 -8.30 8.61 3.00
CA LEU A 62 -7.99 7.44 3.82
C LEU A 62 -7.14 6.52 2.95
N SER A 63 -5.83 6.58 3.16
CA SER A 63 -4.90 5.87 2.34
C SER A 63 -5.19 4.39 2.53
N LYS A 64 -5.43 3.66 1.43
CA LYS A 64 -5.51 2.19 1.44
C LYS A 64 -4.31 1.52 2.16
N ARG A 65 -3.24 2.28 2.49
CA ARG A 65 -2.12 1.87 3.35
C ARG A 65 -2.47 1.62 4.82
N GLN A 66 -3.58 2.12 5.35
CA GLN A 66 -3.96 1.91 6.77
C GLN A 66 -4.72 0.61 7.00
N ALA A 67 -5.13 -0.10 5.94
CA ALA A 67 -5.80 -1.39 6.09
C ALA A 67 -4.84 -2.42 6.73
N PRO A 68 -5.36 -3.31 7.61
CA PRO A 68 -4.56 -4.37 8.23
C PRO A 68 -3.75 -5.16 7.19
N ARG A 69 -2.49 -5.44 7.54
CA ARG A 69 -1.61 -6.26 6.70
C ARG A 69 -2.10 -7.70 6.76
N VAL A 70 -2.38 -8.26 5.60
CA VAL A 70 -2.79 -9.66 5.43
C VAL A 70 -1.69 -10.37 4.64
N PRO A 71 -0.92 -11.27 5.26
CA PRO A 71 0.03 -12.14 4.57
C PRO A 71 -0.68 -13.09 3.60
N PHE A 72 -0.02 -13.50 2.51
CA PHE A 72 -0.59 -14.49 1.59
C PHE A 72 -0.76 -15.86 2.27
N GLY A 73 0.12 -16.24 3.19
CA GLY A 73 -0.01 -17.48 3.97
C GLY A 73 -1.37 -17.63 4.66
N TRP A 74 -1.98 -16.54 5.12
CA TRP A 74 -3.32 -16.59 5.75
C TRP A 74 -4.42 -17.04 4.79
N VAL A 75 -4.28 -16.77 3.49
CA VAL A 75 -5.23 -17.26 2.47
C VAL A 75 -5.18 -18.80 2.41
N VAL A 76 -3.98 -19.37 2.54
CA VAL A 76 -3.77 -20.83 2.55
C VAL A 76 -4.20 -21.43 3.89
N GLU A 77 -3.80 -20.84 5.01
CA GLU A 77 -4.15 -21.29 6.37
C GLU A 77 -5.67 -21.29 6.61
N ARG A 78 -6.40 -20.32 6.03
CA ARG A 78 -7.88 -20.27 6.10
C ARG A 78 -8.57 -21.17 5.07
N GLY A 79 -7.82 -21.95 4.30
CA GLY A 79 -8.35 -22.88 3.30
C GLY A 79 -9.01 -22.21 2.09
N MET A 80 -8.82 -20.90 1.89
CA MET A 80 -9.33 -20.18 0.72
C MET A 80 -8.59 -20.56 -0.57
N LEU A 81 -7.33 -20.98 -0.43
CA LEU A 81 -6.54 -21.67 -1.45
C LEU A 81 -5.90 -22.89 -0.81
N GLN A 82 -5.76 -23.96 -1.56
CA GLN A 82 -5.16 -25.22 -1.11
C GLN A 82 -3.73 -25.36 -1.68
N PRO A 83 -2.82 -26.06 -0.95
CA PRO A 83 -1.54 -26.45 -1.52
C PRO A 83 -1.73 -27.27 -2.80
N GLY A 84 -1.05 -26.89 -3.87
CA GLY A 84 -1.19 -27.46 -5.20
C GLY A 84 -2.09 -26.65 -6.15
N ASP A 85 -2.89 -25.71 -5.64
CA ASP A 85 -3.71 -24.82 -6.47
C ASP A 85 -2.85 -24.04 -7.46
N ARG A 86 -3.41 -23.81 -8.65
CA ARG A 86 -2.75 -23.07 -9.72
C ARG A 86 -3.21 -21.62 -9.74
N LEU A 87 -2.26 -20.72 -9.72
CA LEU A 87 -2.46 -19.29 -9.95
C LEU A 87 -1.97 -18.91 -11.35
N PHE A 88 -2.65 -17.96 -11.96
CA PHE A 88 -2.43 -17.51 -13.33
C PHE A 88 -2.26 -15.98 -13.38
N ASP A 89 -1.61 -15.45 -14.42
CA ASP A 89 -1.83 -14.04 -14.79
C ASP A 89 -3.17 -13.89 -15.53
N THR A 90 -3.59 -12.65 -15.82
CA THR A 90 -4.85 -12.37 -16.52
C THR A 90 -4.94 -13.02 -17.90
N GLN A 91 -3.80 -13.31 -18.54
CA GLN A 91 -3.71 -13.90 -19.87
C GLN A 91 -3.38 -15.40 -19.85
N ARG A 92 -3.28 -16.04 -18.67
CA ARG A 92 -2.85 -17.45 -18.50
C ARG A 92 -1.48 -17.78 -19.14
N ARG A 93 -0.62 -16.77 -19.34
CA ARG A 93 0.77 -16.93 -19.81
C ARG A 93 1.69 -17.49 -18.72
N TYR A 94 1.47 -17.05 -17.49
CA TYR A 94 2.27 -17.46 -16.34
C TYR A 94 1.44 -18.33 -15.41
N VAL A 95 2.06 -19.39 -14.88
CA VAL A 95 1.42 -20.33 -13.97
C VAL A 95 2.32 -20.54 -12.75
N ALA A 96 1.75 -20.43 -11.56
CA ALA A 96 2.41 -20.80 -10.31
C ALA A 96 1.56 -21.81 -9.54
N LYS A 97 2.21 -22.68 -8.76
CA LYS A 97 1.54 -23.57 -7.80
C LYS A 97 1.73 -23.06 -6.38
N VAL A 98 0.66 -23.12 -5.59
CA VAL A 98 0.66 -22.73 -4.17
C VAL A 98 1.32 -23.83 -3.33
N ARG A 99 2.22 -23.45 -2.42
CA ARG A 99 2.81 -24.34 -1.41
C ARG A 99 2.11 -24.18 -0.06
N ALA A 100 2.25 -25.20 0.79
CA ALA A 100 1.63 -25.23 2.12
C ALA A 100 2.14 -24.13 3.08
N ASP A 101 3.35 -23.64 2.86
CA ASP A 101 3.97 -22.54 3.63
C ASP A 101 3.53 -21.13 3.17
N GLY A 102 2.58 -21.04 2.22
CA GLY A 102 2.18 -19.75 1.65
C GLY A 102 3.22 -19.16 0.69
N THR A 103 4.11 -19.97 0.13
CA THR A 103 4.97 -19.58 -0.98
C THR A 103 4.41 -20.09 -2.31
N LEU A 104 4.91 -19.55 -3.42
CA LEU A 104 4.64 -20.03 -4.76
C LEU A 104 5.87 -20.70 -5.36
N ILE A 105 5.62 -21.66 -6.24
CA ILE A 105 6.62 -22.21 -7.16
C ILE A 105 6.13 -22.08 -8.59
N ALA A 106 7.03 -21.72 -9.50
CA ALA A 106 6.73 -21.59 -10.91
C ALA A 106 7.99 -21.84 -11.74
N SER A 107 7.82 -22.24 -12.98
CA SER A 107 8.93 -22.47 -13.91
C SER A 107 8.70 -21.68 -15.18
N ASN A 108 9.74 -21.07 -15.73
CA ASN A 108 9.74 -20.45 -17.06
C ASN A 108 10.94 -20.95 -17.88
N SER A 109 11.19 -20.37 -19.05
CA SER A 109 12.34 -20.70 -19.90
C SER A 109 13.70 -20.47 -19.26
N GLU A 110 13.78 -19.67 -18.19
CA GLU A 110 15.02 -19.32 -17.49
C GLU A 110 15.28 -20.22 -16.27
N GLY A 111 14.29 -21.01 -15.84
CA GLY A 111 14.43 -21.98 -14.76
C GLY A 111 13.27 -21.97 -13.76
N ASP A 112 13.51 -22.60 -12.61
CA ASP A 112 12.56 -22.73 -11.51
C ASP A 112 12.67 -21.56 -10.53
N HIS A 113 11.53 -21.02 -10.13
CA HIS A 113 11.39 -19.88 -9.23
C HIS A 113 10.55 -20.29 -8.02
N ALA A 114 11.05 -20.00 -6.82
CA ALA A 114 10.34 -20.24 -5.57
C ALA A 114 10.39 -19.01 -4.65
N GLY A 115 9.28 -18.68 -4.00
CA GLY A 115 9.25 -17.60 -3.01
C GLY A 115 7.87 -16.96 -2.83
N SER A 116 7.85 -15.70 -2.39
CA SER A 116 6.60 -14.98 -2.20
C SER A 116 5.86 -14.72 -3.51
N ILE A 117 4.55 -14.45 -3.41
CA ILE A 117 3.71 -14.07 -4.57
C ILE A 117 4.29 -12.92 -5.40
N HIS A 118 5.03 -12.01 -4.75
CA HIS A 118 5.68 -10.86 -5.36
C HIS A 118 6.96 -11.25 -6.08
N ARG A 119 7.83 -12.01 -5.42
CA ARG A 119 9.14 -12.41 -5.97
C ARG A 119 8.97 -13.31 -7.18
N VAL A 120 8.08 -14.30 -7.09
CA VAL A 120 7.80 -15.22 -8.21
C VAL A 120 7.16 -14.48 -9.38
N GLY A 121 6.18 -13.60 -9.11
CA GLY A 121 5.57 -12.81 -10.17
C GLY A 121 6.56 -11.85 -10.86
N ALA A 122 7.50 -11.25 -10.12
CA ALA A 122 8.53 -10.38 -10.67
C ALA A 122 9.53 -11.17 -11.52
N ALA A 123 10.00 -12.32 -11.03
CA ALA A 123 10.95 -13.17 -11.71
C ALA A 123 10.41 -13.70 -13.05
N LEU A 124 9.16 -14.18 -13.08
CA LEU A 124 8.56 -14.69 -14.32
C LEU A 124 8.36 -13.60 -15.39
N GLN A 125 8.19 -12.36 -14.99
CA GLN A 125 8.02 -11.21 -15.89
C GLN A 125 9.35 -10.55 -16.30
N GLY A 126 10.48 -10.94 -15.71
CA GLY A 126 11.75 -10.22 -15.85
C GLY A 126 11.68 -8.78 -15.31
N ALA A 127 10.78 -8.51 -14.35
CA ALA A 127 10.52 -7.17 -13.82
C ALA A 127 11.23 -6.95 -12.47
N PRO A 128 11.62 -5.70 -12.13
CA PRO A 128 12.28 -5.42 -10.84
C PRO A 128 11.35 -5.60 -9.63
N SER A 129 10.03 -5.52 -9.84
CA SER A 129 9.03 -5.74 -8.79
C SER A 129 7.68 -6.15 -9.38
N CYS A 130 6.84 -6.80 -8.57
CA CYS A 130 5.49 -7.22 -8.93
C CYS A 130 4.54 -7.11 -7.74
N ASN A 131 3.34 -6.55 -7.95
CA ASN A 131 2.26 -6.66 -6.99
C ASN A 131 1.52 -8.00 -7.18
N GLY A 132 1.98 -9.04 -6.48
CA GLY A 132 1.42 -10.40 -6.57
C GLY A 132 -0.09 -10.48 -6.31
N TRP A 133 -0.65 -9.60 -5.48
CA TRP A 133 -2.09 -9.62 -5.15
C TRP A 133 -3.00 -9.34 -6.35
N THR A 134 -2.57 -8.43 -7.23
CA THR A 134 -3.32 -8.06 -8.43
C THR A 134 -2.83 -8.80 -9.67
N PHE A 135 -1.60 -9.31 -9.64
CA PHE A 135 -1.03 -10.07 -10.74
C PHE A 135 -1.59 -11.49 -10.80
N TRP A 136 -1.61 -12.19 -9.66
CA TRP A 136 -2.06 -13.57 -9.59
C TRP A 136 -3.58 -13.67 -9.49
N HIS A 137 -4.12 -14.58 -10.27
CA HIS A 137 -5.53 -14.91 -10.35
C HIS A 137 -5.73 -16.40 -10.07
N PHE A 138 -6.78 -16.72 -9.34
CA PHE A 138 -7.25 -18.09 -9.15
C PHE A 138 -8.51 -18.32 -9.97
N GLU A 139 -8.82 -19.58 -10.25
CA GLU A 139 -10.03 -19.95 -10.98
C GLU A 139 -11.22 -20.03 -10.00
N ALA A 140 -12.00 -18.95 -9.92
CA ALA A 140 -13.11 -18.86 -8.96
C ALA A 140 -14.35 -19.67 -9.42
N GLN A 141 -14.55 -19.74 -10.73
CA GLN A 141 -15.56 -20.55 -11.41
C GLN A 141 -14.93 -21.08 -12.69
N ARG A 142 -15.52 -22.11 -13.30
CA ARG A 142 -15.03 -22.71 -14.55
C ARG A 142 -14.74 -21.62 -15.59
N ASP A 143 -13.48 -21.52 -16.01
CA ASP A 143 -12.96 -20.53 -16.96
C ASP A 143 -13.00 -19.06 -16.53
N ARG A 144 -13.33 -18.75 -15.27
CA ARG A 144 -13.38 -17.39 -14.73
C ARG A 144 -12.25 -17.14 -13.73
N LEU A 145 -11.26 -16.38 -14.18
CA LEU A 145 -10.16 -15.91 -13.34
C LEU A 145 -10.60 -14.74 -12.46
N ALA A 146 -10.18 -14.76 -11.20
CA ALA A 146 -10.39 -13.69 -10.24
C ALA A 146 -9.09 -13.39 -9.50
N PRO A 147 -8.73 -12.11 -9.25
CA PRO A 147 -7.47 -11.77 -8.60
C PRO A 147 -7.47 -12.27 -7.15
N ILE A 148 -6.33 -12.76 -6.67
CA ILE A 148 -6.19 -13.22 -5.28
C ILE A 148 -6.38 -12.07 -4.27
N ASP A 149 -6.31 -10.80 -4.71
CA ASP A 149 -6.68 -9.65 -3.88
C ASP A 149 -8.10 -9.72 -3.32
N LEU A 150 -9.04 -10.38 -4.01
CA LEU A 150 -10.39 -10.57 -3.47
C LEU A 150 -10.38 -11.39 -2.18
N LEU A 151 -9.51 -12.39 -2.10
CA LEU A 151 -9.35 -13.22 -0.90
C LEU A 151 -8.76 -12.39 0.25
N ARG A 152 -7.79 -11.52 -0.06
CA ARG A 152 -7.25 -10.55 0.91
C ARG A 152 -8.32 -9.61 1.44
N GLN A 153 -9.18 -9.10 0.57
CA GLN A 153 -10.26 -8.20 0.94
C GLN A 153 -11.29 -8.90 1.82
N LYS A 154 -11.63 -10.16 1.53
CA LYS A 154 -12.51 -10.98 2.38
C LYS A 154 -11.95 -11.14 3.79
N ILE A 155 -10.67 -11.48 3.93
CA ILE A 155 -10.00 -11.58 5.24
C ILE A 155 -10.04 -10.23 5.98
N ARG A 156 -9.78 -9.11 5.29
CA ARG A 156 -9.84 -7.77 5.90
C ARG A 156 -11.24 -7.42 6.39
N ALA A 157 -12.27 -7.77 5.63
CA ALA A 157 -13.65 -7.55 6.03
C ALA A 157 -13.99 -8.35 7.30
N GLU A 158 -13.57 -9.61 7.38
CA GLU A 158 -13.73 -10.44 8.58
C GLU A 158 -12.98 -9.86 9.79
N MET A 159 -11.78 -9.30 9.60
CA MET A 159 -11.01 -8.65 10.66
C MET A 159 -11.62 -7.34 11.16
N ALA A 160 -12.45 -6.66 10.36
CA ALA A 160 -13.06 -5.39 10.74
C ALA A 160 -14.37 -5.56 11.55
N VAL A 161 -14.90 -6.78 11.61
CA VAL A 161 -16.13 -7.13 12.35
C VAL A 161 -15.84 -7.56 13.79
N HIS A 162 -14.56 -7.72 14.16
CA HIS A 162 -14.08 -8.09 15.49
C HIS A 162 -13.21 -6.98 16.08
#